data_AF-A0A1A2VLZ5-F1
#
_entry.id   AF-A0A1A2VLZ5-F1
#
_cell.length_a   1.000
_cell.length_b   1.000
_cell.length_c   1.000
_cell.angle_alpha   90.00
_cell.angle_beta   90.00
_cell.angle_gamma   90.00
#
_symmetry.space_group_name_H-M   'P 1'
#
loop_
_entity.id
_entity.type
_entity.pdbx_description
1 polymer ?
#
loop_
_entity_poly.entity_id
_entity_poly.type
_entity_poly.pdbx_seq_one_letter_code
_entity_poly.pdbx_strand_id
1 'polypeptide(L)'
;MTEQLHDFFGEIFQRFFRLAIDAYPRTGGALVDRLFALSDDVPDRLTQTRCAATAWAKAETPNAVITSELFVITQHGLMYAAGLNQSRRALYYLATPPALFDPFVDQVDTAEPHQGAVVAVDSRLGRDLTSAHPMDAALRRILDEHLALRVDLTA
;
A
#
# COMPACT_ATOMS: atom_id res chain seq x y z
N MET A 1 2.28 -28.68 4.82
CA MET A 1 2.74 -27.91 3.65
C MET A 1 2.16 -26.53 3.82
N THR A 2 2.96 -25.58 4.31
CA THR A 2 2.52 -24.19 4.51
C THR A 2 2.37 -23.59 3.11
N GLU A 3 1.14 -23.38 2.65
CA GLU A 3 0.88 -22.61 1.43
C GLU A 3 1.51 -21.23 1.65
N GLN A 4 2.67 -21.04 1.05
CA GLN A 4 3.38 -19.77 1.06
C GLN A 4 2.52 -18.84 0.20
N LEU A 5 1.64 -18.08 0.85
CA LEU A 5 0.81 -17.07 0.20
C LEU A 5 1.74 -16.22 -0.65
N HIS A 6 1.57 -16.31 -1.96
CA HIS A 6 2.33 -15.54 -2.94
C HIS A 6 2.25 -14.05 -2.56
N ASP A 7 3.41 -13.41 -2.36
CA ASP A 7 3.51 -11.98 -2.04
C ASP A 7 3.32 -11.16 -3.33
N PHE A 8 2.12 -11.24 -3.88
CA PHE A 8 1.68 -10.53 -5.08
C PHE A 8 1.98 -9.03 -5.01
N PHE A 9 1.84 -8.45 -3.82
CA PHE A 9 2.17 -7.06 -3.61
C PHE A 9 3.67 -6.84 -3.64
N GLY A 10 4.46 -7.64 -2.93
CA GLY A 10 5.92 -7.61 -3.06
C GLY A 10 6.36 -7.60 -4.52
N GLU A 11 5.79 -8.45 -5.36
CA GLU A 11 6.13 -8.52 -6.79
C GLU A 11 5.67 -7.31 -7.62
N ILE A 12 4.40 -6.88 -7.50
CA ILE A 12 3.90 -5.69 -8.22
C ILE A 12 4.69 -4.45 -7.83
N PHE A 13 4.90 -4.28 -6.52
CA PHE A 13 5.60 -3.15 -6.00
C PHE A 13 7.10 -3.19 -6.38
N GLN A 14 7.76 -4.36 -6.35
CA GLN A 14 9.11 -4.52 -6.89
C GLN A 14 9.17 -4.21 -8.38
N ARG A 15 8.19 -4.62 -9.18
CA ARG A 15 8.14 -4.33 -10.61
C ARG A 15 7.97 -2.84 -10.89
N PHE A 16 7.10 -2.17 -10.13
CA PHE A 16 6.80 -0.75 -10.29
C PHE A 16 7.93 0.16 -9.76
N PHE A 17 8.52 -0.19 -8.61
CA PHE A 17 9.54 0.62 -7.94
C PHE A 17 10.98 0.11 -8.17
N ARG A 18 11.16 -0.95 -8.98
CA ARG A 18 12.35 -1.64 -9.54
C ARG A 18 13.57 -1.93 -8.66
N LEU A 19 13.86 -1.08 -7.66
CA LEU A 19 15.04 -1.10 -6.78
C LEU A 19 14.80 -0.42 -5.41
N ALA A 20 13.63 0.20 -5.15
CA ALA A 20 13.45 1.06 -3.97
C ALA A 20 12.89 0.37 -2.71
N ILE A 21 12.34 -0.84 -2.83
CA ILE A 21 11.56 -1.45 -1.74
C ILE A 21 12.40 -2.26 -0.76
N ASP A 22 13.48 -2.88 -1.24
CA ASP A 22 14.36 -3.69 -0.40
C ASP A 22 15.40 -2.86 0.39
N ALA A 23 15.46 -1.55 0.13
CA ALA A 23 16.37 -0.62 0.78
C ALA A 23 15.60 0.37 1.65
N TYR A 24 14.79 -0.12 2.60
CA TYR A 24 14.26 0.77 3.64
C TYR A 24 15.43 1.18 4.54
N PRO A 25 15.85 2.47 4.54
CA PRO A 25 16.93 2.89 5.41
C PRO A 25 16.51 2.70 6.86
N ARG A 26 17.39 2.17 7.73
CA ARG A 26 17.09 2.04 9.18
C ARG A 26 16.66 3.37 9.81
N THR A 27 17.14 4.48 9.25
CA THR A 27 16.78 5.85 9.63
C THR A 27 15.36 6.25 9.22
N GLY A 28 14.80 5.63 8.17
CA GLY A 28 13.43 5.85 7.71
C GLY A 28 12.39 5.35 8.72
N GLY A 29 12.65 4.19 9.35
CA GLY A 29 11.81 3.62 10.41
C GLY A 29 11.56 4.59 11.55
N ALA A 30 12.63 5.09 12.16
CA ALA A 30 12.55 6.05 13.26
C ALA A 30 11.86 7.36 12.87
N LEU A 31 11.95 7.77 11.59
CA LEU A 31 11.30 8.98 11.11
C LEU A 31 9.80 8.74 10.88
N VAL A 32 9.42 7.60 10.30
CA VAL A 32 8.02 7.20 10.18
C VAL A 32 7.39 7.05 11.56
N ASP A 33 8.02 6.35 12.49
CA ASP A 33 7.54 6.23 13.88
C ASP A 33 7.33 7.61 14.52
N ARG A 34 8.27 8.54 14.28
CA ARG A 34 8.15 9.92 14.75
C ARG A 34 7.02 10.68 14.06
N LEU A 35 6.76 10.44 12.78
CA LEU A 35 5.63 11.05 12.06
C LEU A 35 4.30 10.56 12.61
N PHE A 36 4.16 9.26 12.84
CA PHE A 36 2.99 8.67 13.49
C PHE A 36 2.81 9.22 14.91
N ALA A 37 3.90 9.57 15.61
CA ALA A 37 3.83 10.19 16.94
C ALA A 37 3.52 11.70 16.93
N LEU A 38 3.73 12.40 15.80
CA LEU A 38 3.58 13.86 15.70
C LEU A 38 2.27 14.28 15.02
N SER A 39 1.57 13.36 14.35
CA SER A 39 0.30 13.65 13.69
C SER A 39 -0.56 12.40 13.54
N ASP A 40 -1.85 12.53 13.86
CA ASP A 40 -2.85 11.47 13.65
C ASP A 40 -3.27 11.33 12.17
N ASP A 41 -2.85 12.23 11.27
CA ASP A 41 -3.28 12.24 9.87
C ASP A 41 -2.87 10.97 9.09
N VAL A 42 -1.66 10.45 9.31
CA VAL A 42 -1.21 9.20 8.66
C VAL A 42 -1.91 7.97 9.26
N PRO A 43 -1.97 7.80 10.60
CA PRO A 43 -2.79 6.76 11.25
C PRO A 43 -4.27 6.76 10.84
N ASP A 44 -4.90 7.92 10.76
CA ASP A 44 -6.32 8.07 10.42
C ASP A 44 -6.58 7.62 8.98
N ARG A 45 -5.71 8.00 8.05
CA ARG A 45 -5.81 7.58 6.64
C ARG A 45 -5.59 6.08 6.47
N LEU A 46 -4.63 5.51 7.21
CA LEU A 46 -4.42 4.07 7.26
C LEU A 46 -5.68 3.36 7.76
N THR A 47 -6.25 3.84 8.85
CA THR A 47 -7.49 3.31 9.41
C THR A 47 -8.65 3.39 8.41
N GLN A 48 -8.85 4.55 7.77
CA GLN A 48 -9.88 4.75 6.76
C GLN A 48 -9.73 3.76 5.60
N THR A 49 -8.50 3.53 5.16
CA THR A 49 -8.21 2.68 4.00
C THR A 49 -8.34 1.21 4.32
N ARG A 50 -7.91 0.80 5.52
CA ARG A 50 -8.18 -0.53 6.05
C ARG A 50 -9.69 -0.78 6.18
N CYS A 51 -10.46 0.22 6.63
CA CYS A 51 -11.92 0.14 6.66
C CYS A 51 -12.51 -0.02 5.25
N ALA A 52 -12.04 0.74 4.27
CA ALA A 52 -12.48 0.63 2.87
C ALA A 52 -12.16 -0.75 2.27
N ALA A 53 -10.93 -1.25 2.47
CA ALA A 53 -10.51 -2.59 2.05
C ALA A 53 -11.39 -3.68 2.67
N THR A 54 -11.67 -3.57 3.97
CA THR A 54 -12.52 -4.50 4.71
C THR A 54 -13.97 -4.45 4.22
N ALA A 55 -14.51 -3.25 3.97
CA ALA A 55 -15.87 -3.07 3.50
C ALA A 55 -16.05 -3.64 2.08
N TRP A 56 -15.11 -3.35 1.18
CA TRP A 56 -15.07 -3.93 -0.16
C TRP A 56 -15.00 -5.45 -0.09
N ALA A 57 -14.04 -5.99 0.65
CA ALA A 57 -13.85 -7.43 0.70
C ALA A 57 -15.03 -8.17 1.35
N LYS A 58 -15.70 -7.57 2.33
CA LYS A 58 -16.94 -8.13 2.91
C LYS A 58 -18.11 -8.12 1.94
N ALA A 59 -18.18 -7.13 1.04
CA ALA A 59 -19.17 -7.09 -0.02
C ALA A 59 -18.92 -8.19 -1.07
N GLU A 60 -17.65 -8.49 -1.37
CA GLU A 60 -17.27 -9.61 -2.24
C GLU A 60 -17.45 -10.98 -1.56
N THR A 61 -17.09 -11.08 -0.27
CA THR A 61 -17.19 -12.30 0.53
C THR A 61 -17.36 -11.96 2.01
N PRO A 62 -18.49 -12.33 2.65
CA PRO A 62 -18.79 -11.93 4.04
C PRO A 62 -17.74 -12.32 5.09
N ASN A 63 -16.97 -13.38 4.83
CA ASN A 63 -15.94 -13.92 5.73
C ASN A 63 -14.50 -13.53 5.31
N ALA A 64 -14.33 -12.57 4.40
CA ALA A 64 -13.00 -12.12 4.01
C ALA A 64 -12.29 -11.45 5.20
N VAL A 65 -11.04 -11.85 5.42
CA VAL A 65 -10.18 -11.30 6.48
C VAL A 65 -8.84 -10.95 5.85
N ILE A 66 -8.30 -9.79 6.23
CA ILE A 66 -6.97 -9.34 5.81
C ILE A 66 -5.92 -10.31 6.38
N THR A 67 -5.10 -10.91 5.52
CA THR A 67 -4.01 -11.82 5.89
C THR A 67 -2.65 -11.18 5.75
N SER A 68 -2.55 -10.14 4.93
CA SER A 68 -1.34 -9.38 4.69
C SER A 68 -1.71 -7.95 4.40
N GLU A 69 -0.90 -7.03 4.89
CA GLU A 69 -1.03 -5.63 4.56
C GLU A 69 0.34 -5.01 4.36
N LEU A 70 0.39 -4.03 3.47
CA LEU A 70 1.59 -3.32 3.09
C LEU A 70 1.27 -1.85 3.00
N PHE A 71 2.08 -1.04 3.68
CA PHE A 71 2.03 0.41 3.54
C PHE A 71 3.30 0.90 2.85
N VAL A 72 3.13 1.76 1.85
CA VAL A 72 4.25 2.35 1.11
C VAL A 72 4.05 3.86 1.04
N ILE A 73 5.09 4.60 1.42
CA ILE A 73 5.14 6.04 1.24
C ILE A 73 5.91 6.30 -0.06
N THR A 74 5.32 7.06 -0.99
CA THR A 74 5.92 7.41 -2.28
C THR A 74 5.95 8.93 -2.43
N GLN A 75 6.74 9.45 -3.37
CA GLN A 75 6.76 10.88 -3.69
C GLN A 75 5.40 11.44 -4.10
N HIS A 76 4.48 10.58 -4.57
CA HIS A 76 3.15 10.96 -5.05
C HIS A 76 2.07 10.83 -3.97
N GLY A 77 2.40 10.32 -2.79
CA GLY A 77 1.41 10.01 -1.76
C GLY A 77 1.62 8.67 -1.09
N LEU A 78 0.68 8.38 -0.20
CA LEU A 78 0.58 7.12 0.51
C LEU A 78 -0.02 6.06 -0.41
N MET A 79 0.46 4.84 -0.28
CA MET A 79 -0.07 3.63 -0.91
C MET A 79 -0.35 2.59 0.16
N TYR A 80 -1.43 1.85 -0.01
CA TYR A 80 -1.82 0.77 0.88
C TYR A 80 -2.24 -0.43 0.06
N ALA A 81 -1.78 -1.60 0.46
CA ALA A 81 -2.14 -2.88 -0.14
C ALA A 81 -2.62 -3.83 0.95
N ALA A 82 -3.69 -4.56 0.69
CA ALA A 82 -4.19 -5.60 1.57
C ALA A 82 -4.53 -6.86 0.79
N GLY A 83 -3.98 -7.98 1.23
CA GLY A 83 -4.33 -9.31 0.73
C GLY A 83 -5.30 -9.93 1.71
N LEU A 84 -6.38 -10.53 1.20
CA LEU A 84 -7.40 -11.16 2.04
C LEU A 84 -7.51 -12.65 1.74
N ASN A 85 -7.74 -13.44 2.79
CA ASN A 85 -7.96 -14.88 2.64
C ASN A 85 -9.32 -15.15 1.98
N GLN A 86 -9.33 -16.12 1.07
CA GLN A 86 -10.55 -16.78 0.65
C GLN A 86 -10.28 -18.26 0.36
N SER A 87 -11.34 -19.07 0.49
CA SER A 87 -11.31 -20.51 0.23
C SER A 87 -11.19 -20.88 -1.26
N ARG A 88 -11.34 -19.92 -2.20
CA ARG A 88 -11.43 -20.22 -3.65
C ARG A 88 -10.69 -19.23 -4.57
N ARG A 89 -10.42 -17.99 -4.15
CA ARG A 89 -9.79 -16.93 -4.97
C ARG A 89 -9.02 -15.94 -4.09
N ALA A 90 -7.90 -15.38 -4.56
CA ALA A 90 -7.21 -14.34 -3.80
C ALA A 90 -7.90 -12.98 -4.01
N LEU A 91 -8.14 -12.23 -2.94
CA LEU A 91 -8.64 -10.85 -3.02
C LEU A 91 -7.52 -9.89 -2.65
N TYR A 92 -7.30 -8.90 -3.51
CA TYR A 92 -6.28 -7.89 -3.34
C TYR A 92 -6.93 -6.51 -3.42
N TYR A 93 -6.70 -5.68 -2.40
CA TYR A 93 -7.11 -4.29 -2.40
C TYR A 93 -5.87 -3.42 -2.47
N LEU A 94 -5.84 -2.50 -3.42
CA LEU A 94 -4.74 -1.57 -3.64
C LEU A 94 -5.28 -0.15 -3.65
N ALA A 95 -4.94 0.61 -2.62
CA ALA A 95 -5.19 2.03 -2.55
C ALA A 95 -3.94 2.81 -2.99
N THR A 96 -4.13 3.69 -3.98
CA THR A 96 -3.07 4.44 -4.65
C THR A 96 -3.37 5.94 -4.66
N PRO A 97 -2.34 6.80 -4.72
CA PRO A 97 -2.53 8.20 -5.08
C PRO A 97 -3.05 8.32 -6.52
N PRO A 98 -3.87 9.34 -6.85
CA PRO A 98 -4.39 9.56 -8.21
C PRO A 98 -3.32 9.55 -9.29
N ALA A 99 -2.13 10.11 -9.02
CA ALA A 99 -1.02 10.14 -9.97
C ALA A 99 -0.43 8.74 -10.30
N LEU A 100 -0.66 7.76 -9.43
CA LEU A 100 -0.20 6.37 -9.59
C LEU A 100 -1.34 5.42 -9.96
N PHE A 101 -2.58 5.89 -10.06
CA PHE A 101 -3.75 5.04 -10.31
C PHE A 101 -3.66 4.33 -11.67
N ASP A 102 -3.63 5.09 -12.77
CA ASP A 102 -3.59 4.51 -14.13
C ASP A 102 -2.37 3.59 -14.33
N PRO A 103 -1.13 3.98 -13.94
CA PRO A 103 0.03 3.10 -14.07
C PRO A 103 -0.09 1.79 -13.29
N PHE A 104 -0.77 1.78 -12.14
CA PHE A 104 -0.97 0.56 -11.36
C PHE A 104 -2.08 -0.32 -11.93
N VAL A 105 -3.15 0.26 -12.47
CA VAL A 105 -4.17 -0.50 -13.19
C VAL A 105 -3.54 -1.26 -14.36
N ASP A 106 -2.68 -0.60 -15.14
CA ASP A 106 -1.97 -1.23 -16.26
C ASP A 106 -1.03 -2.36 -15.80
N GLN A 107 -0.31 -2.18 -14.68
CA GLN A 107 0.54 -3.26 -14.15
C GLN A 107 -0.28 -4.43 -13.62
N VAL A 108 -1.40 -4.18 -12.95
CA VAL A 108 -2.29 -5.25 -12.45
C VAL A 108 -2.84 -6.07 -13.61
N ASP A 109 -3.23 -5.41 -14.72
CA ASP A 109 -3.68 -6.09 -15.93
C ASP A 109 -2.56 -6.92 -16.56
N THR A 110 -1.34 -6.37 -16.63
CA THR A 110 -0.17 -7.04 -17.21
C THR A 110 0.39 -8.18 -16.33
N ALA A 111 0.18 -8.14 -15.02
CA ALA A 111 0.74 -9.09 -14.07
C ALA A 111 -0.02 -10.43 -14.03
N GLU A 112 -1.13 -10.56 -14.76
CA GLU A 112 -2.01 -11.75 -14.77
C GLU A 112 -2.20 -12.35 -13.36
N PRO A 113 -2.94 -11.66 -12.45
CA PRO A 113 -3.25 -12.19 -11.14
C PRO A 113 -3.76 -13.63 -11.26
N HIS A 114 -3.22 -14.54 -10.44
CA HIS A 114 -3.50 -15.99 -10.51
C HIS A 114 -4.97 -16.29 -10.81
N GLN A 115 -5.25 -17.30 -11.66
CA GLN A 115 -6.61 -17.61 -12.14
C GLN A 115 -7.69 -17.47 -11.05
N GLY A 116 -8.51 -16.43 -11.19
CA GLY A 116 -9.63 -16.14 -10.31
C GLY A 116 -9.36 -15.09 -9.23
N ALA A 117 -8.14 -14.58 -9.08
CA ALA A 117 -7.86 -13.48 -8.16
C ALA A 117 -8.56 -12.19 -8.61
N VAL A 118 -9.04 -11.41 -7.64
CA VAL A 118 -9.73 -10.14 -7.87
C VAL A 118 -8.91 -9.04 -7.24
N VAL A 119 -8.56 -8.03 -8.04
CA VAL A 119 -7.82 -6.86 -7.59
C VAL A 119 -8.73 -5.64 -7.68
N ALA A 120 -8.97 -4.98 -6.55
CA ALA A 120 -9.60 -3.67 -6.52
C ALA A 120 -8.53 -2.59 -6.38
N VAL A 121 -8.51 -1.64 -7.32
CA VAL A 121 -7.66 -0.45 -7.23
C VAL A 121 -8.54 0.75 -6.83
N ASP A 122 -8.15 1.44 -5.77
CA ASP A 122 -8.84 2.61 -5.24
C ASP A 122 -7.90 3.84 -5.30
N SER A 123 -8.37 4.97 -5.79
CA SER A 123 -7.63 6.24 -5.85
C SER A 123 -7.92 7.17 -4.67
N ARG A 124 -8.85 6.79 -3.78
CA ARG A 124 -9.35 7.63 -2.67
C ARG A 124 -8.36 7.81 -1.52
N LEU A 125 -7.20 7.15 -1.56
CA LEU A 125 -6.13 7.34 -0.58
C LEU A 125 -5.36 8.66 -0.78
N GLY A 126 -5.46 9.26 -1.97
CA GLY A 126 -4.60 10.40 -2.31
C GLY A 126 -5.12 11.75 -1.86
N ARG A 127 -4.47 12.31 -0.84
CA ARG A 127 -3.98 13.69 -0.94
C ARG A 127 -2.54 13.61 -1.44
N ASP A 128 -2.22 14.38 -2.47
CA ASP A 128 -0.85 14.50 -2.98
C ASP A 128 0.07 15.11 -1.89
N LEU A 129 1.31 14.58 -1.75
CA LEU A 129 2.35 15.17 -0.89
C LEU A 129 2.85 16.53 -1.42
N THR A 130 2.30 17.03 -2.54
CA THR A 130 2.50 18.43 -2.96
C THR A 130 1.86 19.45 -2.03
N SER A 131 1.01 19.03 -1.07
CA SER A 131 0.42 19.93 -0.08
C SER A 131 1.50 20.64 0.74
N ALA A 132 1.29 21.91 1.08
CA ALA A 132 2.23 22.73 1.86
C ALA A 132 2.35 22.31 3.34
N HIS A 133 1.87 21.12 3.69
CA HIS A 133 1.92 20.61 5.04
C HIS A 133 3.39 20.30 5.41
N PRO A 134 3.90 20.75 6.57
CA PRO A 134 5.29 20.53 6.96
C PRO A 134 5.70 19.05 6.98
N MET A 135 4.75 18.16 7.25
CA MET A 135 4.95 16.70 7.17
C MET A 135 5.24 16.23 5.75
N ASP A 136 4.50 16.75 4.77
CA ASP A 136 4.64 16.36 3.37
C ASP A 136 5.99 16.83 2.82
N ALA A 137 6.46 18.01 3.26
CA ALA A 137 7.80 18.49 2.94
C ALA A 137 8.91 17.60 3.55
N ALA A 138 8.74 17.13 4.79
CA ALA A 138 9.69 16.22 5.43
C ALA A 138 9.74 14.85 4.75
N LEU A 139 8.57 14.28 4.43
CA LEU A 139 8.45 13.03 3.67
C LEU A 139 9.09 13.17 2.29
N ARG A 140 8.77 14.25 1.56
CA ARG A 140 9.32 14.51 0.23
C ARG A 140 10.85 14.60 0.25
N ARG A 141 11.45 15.23 1.26
CA ARG A 141 12.92 15.33 1.38
C ARG A 141 13.61 13.96 1.55
N ILE A 142 12.95 13.00 2.19
CA ILE A 142 13.48 11.63 2.33
C ILE A 142 13.26 10.87 1.03
N LEU A 143 12.13 11.13 0.36
CA LEU A 143 11.79 10.49 -0.90
C LEU A 143 12.60 11.05 -2.09
N ASP A 144 13.15 12.25 -1.97
CA ASP A 144 14.16 12.78 -2.90
C ASP A 144 15.41 11.88 -2.94
N GLU A 145 15.72 11.21 -1.82
CA GLU A 145 16.82 10.24 -1.72
C GLU A 145 16.36 8.80 -2.01
N HIS A 146 15.05 8.51 -1.92
CA HIS A 146 14.45 7.17 -2.06
C HIS A 146 13.09 7.19 -2.78
N LEU A 147 12.94 6.53 -3.93
CA LEU A 147 11.70 6.59 -4.75
C LEU A 147 10.42 6.11 -4.02
N ALA A 148 10.56 5.17 -3.08
CA ALA A 148 9.48 4.65 -2.26
C ALA A 148 10.02 4.08 -0.95
N LEU A 149 9.20 4.07 0.09
CA LEU A 149 9.54 3.61 1.42
C LEU A 149 8.47 2.61 1.90
N ARG A 150 8.85 1.34 2.07
CA ARG A 150 7.98 0.32 2.66
C ARG A 150 7.95 0.46 4.19
N VAL A 151 6.77 0.49 4.75
CA VAL A 151 6.56 0.47 6.20
C VAL A 151 5.84 -0.83 6.53
N ASP A 152 6.52 -1.70 7.25
CA ASP A 152 5.87 -2.88 7.82
C ASP A 152 5.08 -2.42 9.05
N LEU A 153 3.76 -2.46 8.94
CA LEU A 153 2.87 -2.26 10.07
C LEU A 153 2.93 -3.55 10.91
N THR A 154 3.70 -3.55 12.00
CA THR A 154 3.58 -4.61 13.00
C THR A 154 2.17 -4.58 13.57
N ALA A 155 1.44 -5.67 13.37
CA ALA A 155 0.11 -5.92 13.94
C ALA A 155 0.16 -6.04 15.47
#